data_AF-A0AAV0XC14-F1
#
_entry.id   AF-A0AAV0XC14-F1
#
_cell.length_a   1.000
_cell.length_b   1.000
_cell.length_c   1.000
_cell.angle_alpha   90.00
_cell.angle_beta   90.00
_cell.angle_gamma   90.00
#
_symmetry.space_group_name_H-M   'P 1'
#
loop_
_entity.id
_entity.type
_entity.pdbx_description
1 polymer ?
#
loop_
_entity_poly.entity_id
_entity_poly.type
_entity_poly.pdbx_seq_one_letter_code
_entity_poly.pdbx_strand_id
1 'polypeptide(L)'
;MYRGSRKKFKQPVAFYLTNGNMDSTNLSIIIKEVIKAVQSTGLKVVSTICDQAPTNVAAINRLLKETNEKYATEDKEGRRFGFEIGTQGIIPLYDVPHLLKGLRNNLVSKDLNFTYDDKQMIASWKHVIEYYELDKNQSTGGDRLAPKLTDHHIYPQKMKKMKVSCAAQVFSQRVGAIMKRLPVLLNTSNNQSLQKKVQSTVEDTEHLCLFIGNLFDVPMAIQLNQLLEKNCEVQLL
;
A
#
# COMPACT_ATOMS: atom_id res chain seq x y z
N MET A 1 12.99 -15.41 -3.87
CA MET A 1 12.62 -16.67 -3.16
C MET A 1 11.20 -17.03 -3.55
N TYR A 2 10.69 -18.24 -3.29
CA TYR A 2 9.25 -18.47 -3.33
C TYR A 2 8.69 -18.79 -1.94
N ARG A 3 7.40 -18.52 -1.76
CA ARG A 3 6.63 -18.83 -0.57
C ARG A 3 5.37 -19.60 -0.97
N GLY A 4 5.06 -20.65 -0.24
CA GLY A 4 3.81 -21.38 -0.40
C GLY A 4 2.62 -20.48 -0.04
N SER A 5 1.62 -20.43 -0.90
CA SER A 5 0.43 -19.60 -0.65
C SER A 5 -0.44 -20.20 0.46
N ARG A 6 -0.68 -21.52 0.41
CA ARG A 6 -1.49 -22.25 1.39
C ARG A 6 -0.68 -22.88 2.54
N LYS A 7 0.60 -23.18 2.31
CA LYS A 7 1.48 -23.83 3.28
C LYS A 7 2.56 -22.86 3.76
N LYS A 8 2.86 -22.90 5.06
CA LYS A 8 3.94 -22.09 5.66
C LYS A 8 5.31 -22.64 5.28
N PHE A 9 5.70 -22.43 4.04
CA PHE A 9 6.98 -22.86 3.50
C PHE A 9 7.57 -21.75 2.62
N LYS A 10 8.90 -21.64 2.63
CA LYS A 10 9.65 -20.66 1.83
C LYS A 10 11.02 -21.22 1.47
N GLN A 11 11.49 -20.91 0.27
CA GLN A 11 12.81 -21.35 -0.21
C GLN A 11 13.45 -20.27 -1.11
N PRO A 12 14.71 -19.87 -0.85
CA PRO A 12 15.50 -19.12 -1.81
C PRO A 12 15.71 -19.93 -3.09
N VAL A 13 15.42 -19.34 -4.25
CA VAL A 13 15.55 -20.02 -5.56
C VAL A 13 16.48 -19.33 -6.54
N ALA A 14 16.91 -18.11 -6.23
CA ALA A 14 17.82 -17.37 -7.06
C ALA A 14 18.61 -16.38 -6.21
N PHE A 15 19.88 -16.19 -6.56
CA PHE A 15 20.78 -15.22 -5.95
C PHE A 15 21.72 -14.70 -7.05
N TYR A 16 21.80 -13.38 -7.18
CA TYR A 16 22.60 -12.73 -8.21
C TYR A 16 23.46 -11.65 -7.56
N LEU A 17 24.75 -11.63 -7.91
CA LEU A 17 25.67 -10.57 -7.54
C LEU A 17 25.68 -9.53 -8.67
N THR A 18 25.48 -8.25 -8.34
CA THR A 18 25.49 -7.16 -9.31
C THR A 18 26.59 -6.16 -8.98
N ASN A 19 27.28 -5.64 -10.00
CA ASN A 19 28.31 -4.60 -9.86
C ASN A 19 27.70 -3.18 -9.87
N GLY A 20 26.51 -3.02 -9.29
CA GLY A 20 25.71 -1.79 -9.34
C GLY A 20 24.20 -2.05 -9.44
N ASN A 21 23.46 -1.02 -9.83
CA ASN A 21 22.01 -1.14 -10.03
C ASN A 21 21.71 -2.08 -11.19
N MET A 22 20.80 -3.03 -10.95
CA MET A 22 20.33 -3.93 -12.01
C MET A 22 19.51 -3.14 -13.04
N ASP A 23 19.72 -3.44 -14.32
CA ASP A 23 18.88 -2.92 -15.40
C ASP A 23 17.52 -3.64 -15.44
N SER A 24 16.46 -2.89 -15.77
CA SER A 24 15.09 -3.41 -15.80
C SER A 24 14.85 -4.48 -16.88
N THR A 25 15.60 -4.45 -17.99
CA THR A 25 15.53 -5.49 -19.03
C THR A 25 16.14 -6.78 -18.52
N ASN A 26 17.33 -6.70 -17.91
CA ASN A 26 17.97 -7.86 -17.32
C ASN A 26 17.13 -8.44 -16.18
N LEU A 27 16.53 -7.59 -15.34
CA LEU A 27 15.64 -8.02 -14.29
C LEU A 27 14.40 -8.75 -14.85
N SER A 28 13.78 -8.26 -15.93
CA SER A 28 12.63 -8.94 -16.53
C SER A 28 13.01 -10.32 -17.07
N ILE A 29 14.19 -10.45 -17.69
CA ILE A 29 14.72 -11.74 -18.16
C ILE A 29 14.91 -12.71 -16.99
N ILE A 30 15.58 -12.26 -15.92
CA ILE A 30 15.81 -13.05 -14.71
C ILE A 30 14.49 -13.53 -14.10
N ILE A 31 13.49 -12.64 -13.99
CA ILE A 31 12.15 -13.00 -13.48
C ILE A 31 11.55 -14.13 -14.32
N LYS A 32 11.61 -14.05 -15.66
CA LYS A 32 11.10 -15.12 -16.53
C LYS A 32 11.83 -16.44 -16.32
N GLU A 33 13.15 -16.41 -16.23
CA GLU A 33 13.98 -17.60 -16.04
C GLU A 33 13.67 -18.30 -14.72
N VAL A 34 13.63 -17.55 -13.63
CA VAL A 34 13.30 -18.07 -12.30
C VAL A 34 11.89 -18.64 -12.28
N ILE A 35 10.90 -17.96 -12.87
CA ILE A 35 9.53 -18.47 -12.96
C ILE A 35 9.47 -19.77 -13.74
N LYS A 36 10.13 -19.86 -14.90
CA LYS A 36 10.19 -21.09 -15.71
C LYS A 36 10.83 -22.24 -14.93
N ALA A 37 11.94 -21.97 -14.23
CA ALA A 37 12.65 -22.96 -13.42
C ALA A 37 11.83 -23.43 -12.22
N VAL A 38 11.08 -22.54 -11.56
CA VAL A 38 10.16 -22.94 -10.48
C VAL A 38 9.02 -23.78 -11.05
N GLN A 39 8.46 -23.37 -12.20
CA GLN A 39 7.35 -24.09 -12.82
C GLN A 39 7.71 -25.49 -13.32
N SER A 40 8.95 -25.71 -13.76
CA SER A 40 9.40 -27.05 -14.22
C SER A 40 9.43 -28.09 -13.09
N THR A 41 9.41 -27.67 -11.82
CA THR A 41 9.31 -28.56 -10.65
C THR A 41 7.88 -29.05 -10.37
N GLY A 42 6.88 -28.56 -11.12
CA GLY A 42 5.46 -28.82 -10.88
C GLY A 42 4.79 -27.81 -9.94
N LEU A 43 5.53 -26.84 -9.41
CA LEU A 43 4.97 -25.71 -8.68
C LEU A 43 4.32 -24.71 -9.65
N LYS A 44 3.28 -24.02 -9.19
CA LYS A 44 2.55 -23.02 -10.00
C LYS A 44 2.77 -21.63 -9.43
N VAL A 45 3.54 -20.80 -10.12
CA VAL A 45 3.73 -19.39 -9.73
C VAL A 45 2.48 -18.62 -10.11
N VAL A 46 1.81 -18.02 -9.13
CA VAL A 46 0.54 -17.29 -9.32
C VAL A 46 0.68 -15.78 -9.17
N SER A 47 1.71 -15.35 -8.42
CA SER A 47 2.00 -13.94 -8.24
C SER A 47 3.49 -13.70 -8.03
N THR A 48 3.92 -12.48 -8.33
CA THR A 48 5.23 -11.96 -7.92
C THR A 48 5.00 -10.81 -6.94
N ILE A 49 5.90 -10.61 -5.98
CA ILE A 49 5.84 -9.49 -5.03
C ILE A 49 7.18 -8.77 -5.08
N CYS A 50 7.15 -7.45 -5.25
CA CYS A 50 8.35 -6.62 -5.21
C CYS A 50 8.07 -5.28 -4.51
N ASP A 51 9.12 -4.51 -4.20
CA ASP A 51 8.94 -3.11 -3.77
C ASP A 51 8.65 -2.19 -4.99
N GLN A 52 8.47 -0.89 -4.73
CA GLN A 52 8.20 0.11 -5.77
C GLN A 52 9.48 0.78 -6.29
N ALA A 53 10.64 0.14 -6.22
CA ALA A 53 11.85 0.69 -6.82
C ALA A 53 11.64 0.90 -8.34
N PRO A 54 12.13 2.00 -8.94
CA PRO A 54 11.90 2.30 -10.35
C PRO A 54 12.25 1.15 -11.31
N THR A 55 13.34 0.44 -11.04
CA THR A 55 13.76 -0.74 -11.81
C THR A 55 12.73 -1.86 -11.76
N ASN A 56 12.15 -2.14 -10.59
CA ASN A 56 11.14 -3.19 -10.41
C ASN A 56 9.86 -2.84 -11.16
N VAL A 57 9.39 -1.59 -11.02
CA VAL A 57 8.22 -1.07 -11.74
C VAL A 57 8.42 -1.17 -13.26
N ALA A 58 9.59 -0.76 -13.76
CA ALA A 58 9.93 -0.85 -15.18
C ALA A 58 9.97 -2.29 -15.69
N ALA A 59 10.55 -3.22 -14.92
CA ALA A 59 10.59 -4.64 -15.27
C ALA A 59 9.18 -5.25 -15.33
N ILE A 60 8.31 -4.95 -14.37
CA ILE A 60 6.91 -5.41 -14.38
C ILE A 60 6.15 -4.83 -15.58
N ASN A 61 6.26 -3.53 -15.83
CA ASN A 61 5.60 -2.89 -16.98
C ASN A 61 6.05 -3.51 -18.31
N ARG A 62 7.33 -3.89 -18.42
CA ARG A 62 7.85 -4.60 -19.59
C ARG A 62 7.18 -5.97 -19.76
N LEU A 63 7.06 -6.76 -18.69
CA LEU A 63 6.41 -8.07 -18.74
C LEU A 63 4.92 -7.96 -19.14
N LEU A 64 4.22 -6.95 -18.62
CA LEU A 64 2.83 -6.66 -18.97
C LEU A 64 2.70 -6.28 -20.46
N LYS A 65 3.58 -5.38 -20.94
CA LYS A 65 3.61 -4.93 -22.33
C LYS A 65 3.82 -6.11 -23.28
N GLU A 66 4.84 -6.94 -23.04
CA GLU A 66 5.14 -8.11 -23.87
C GLU A 66 3.98 -9.11 -23.91
N THR A 67 3.26 -9.29 -22.79
CA THR A 67 2.06 -10.16 -22.74
C THR A 67 0.92 -9.58 -23.58
N ASN A 68 0.67 -8.28 -23.47
CA ASN A 68 -0.39 -7.63 -24.24
C ASN A 68 -0.09 -7.60 -25.75
N GLU A 69 1.18 -7.42 -26.13
CA GLU A 69 1.62 -7.51 -27.52
C GLU A 69 1.38 -8.92 -28.08
N LYS A 70 1.74 -9.97 -27.33
CA LYS A 70 1.43 -11.36 -27.70
C LYS A 70 -0.07 -11.57 -27.90
N TYR A 71 -0.91 -11.10 -26.97
CA TYR A 71 -2.35 -11.29 -27.06
C TYR A 71 -2.99 -10.56 -28.25
N ALA A 72 -2.50 -9.36 -28.56
CA ALA A 72 -2.94 -8.63 -29.74
C ALA A 72 -2.65 -9.41 -31.04
N THR A 73 -1.52 -10.12 -31.12
CA THR A 73 -1.22 -10.97 -32.28
C THR A 73 -2.06 -12.25 -32.35
N GLU A 74 -2.62 -12.68 -31.22
CA GLU A 74 -3.45 -13.90 -31.11
C GLU A 74 -4.96 -13.61 -31.12
N ASP A 75 -5.37 -12.36 -31.38
CA ASP A 75 -6.77 -11.89 -31.30
C ASP A 75 -7.45 -12.20 -29.95
N LYS A 76 -6.68 -12.07 -28.86
CA LYS A 76 -7.14 -12.27 -27.48
C LYS A 76 -7.27 -10.95 -26.75
N GLU A 77 -8.26 -10.86 -25.87
CA GLU A 77 -8.41 -9.69 -25.00
C GLU A 77 -7.24 -9.60 -24.01
N GLY A 78 -6.60 -8.42 -23.97
CA GLY A 78 -5.43 -8.14 -23.14
C GLY A 78 -5.67 -8.39 -21.64
N ARG A 79 -4.64 -8.83 -20.91
CA ARG A 79 -4.71 -8.95 -19.44
C ARG A 79 -4.37 -7.62 -18.79
N ARG A 80 -5.37 -6.95 -18.19
CA ARG A 80 -5.17 -5.67 -17.49
C ARG A 80 -4.25 -5.74 -16.27
N PHE A 81 -4.25 -6.86 -15.54
CA PHE A 81 -3.65 -6.93 -14.19
C PHE A 81 -2.53 -7.96 -14.05
N GLY A 82 -2.07 -8.59 -15.13
CA GLY A 82 -1.09 -9.66 -15.03
C GLY A 82 -0.34 -9.93 -16.33
N PHE A 83 0.80 -10.59 -16.21
CA PHE A 83 1.60 -11.05 -17.33
C PHE A 83 1.53 -12.57 -17.45
N GLU A 84 1.97 -13.11 -18.59
CA GLU A 84 1.94 -14.55 -18.85
C GLU A 84 3.34 -15.10 -19.11
N ILE A 85 3.71 -16.18 -18.41
CA ILE A 85 4.94 -16.94 -18.66
C ILE A 85 4.56 -18.38 -19.04
N GLY A 86 4.80 -18.74 -20.31
CA GLY A 86 4.32 -20.00 -20.87
C GLY A 86 2.81 -19.93 -21.07
N THR A 87 2.07 -20.75 -20.32
CA THR A 87 0.59 -20.73 -20.24
C THR A 87 0.07 -20.25 -18.88
N GLN A 88 0.98 -19.83 -17.98
CA GLN A 88 0.64 -19.45 -16.62
C GLN A 88 0.48 -17.93 -16.50
N GLY A 89 -0.72 -17.49 -16.10
CA GLY A 89 -1.00 -16.11 -15.72
C GLY A 89 -0.46 -15.77 -14.35
N ILE A 90 0.22 -14.63 -14.23
CA ILE A 90 0.90 -14.21 -13.01
C ILE A 90 0.52 -12.76 -12.70
N ILE A 91 0.09 -12.54 -11.45
CA ILE A 91 -0.29 -11.20 -10.96
C ILE A 91 0.93 -10.56 -10.28
N PRO A 92 1.48 -9.45 -10.80
CA PRO A 92 2.45 -8.66 -10.06
C PRO A 92 1.78 -7.90 -8.93
N LEU A 93 2.33 -8.02 -7.73
CA LEU A 93 1.91 -7.33 -6.53
C LEU A 93 3.07 -6.49 -5.98
N TYR A 94 2.74 -5.39 -5.31
CA TYR A 94 3.71 -4.61 -4.57
C TYR A 94 3.63 -4.92 -3.07
N ASP A 95 4.76 -4.77 -2.37
CA ASP A 95 4.78 -5.00 -0.93
C ASP A 95 3.89 -3.99 -0.20
N VAL A 96 2.86 -4.51 0.46
CA VAL A 96 1.80 -3.76 1.13
C VAL A 96 2.37 -2.78 2.18
N PRO A 97 3.24 -3.20 3.13
CA PRO A 97 3.99 -2.31 3.99
C PRO A 97 4.65 -1.12 3.29
N HIS A 98 5.22 -1.32 2.09
CA HIS A 98 5.85 -0.24 1.33
C HIS A 98 4.82 0.70 0.70
N LEU A 99 3.68 0.18 0.23
CA LEU A 99 2.56 1.02 -0.25
C LEU A 99 2.05 1.96 0.84
N LEU A 100 1.81 1.44 2.04
CA LEU A 100 1.31 2.24 3.17
C LEU A 100 2.29 3.36 3.55
N LYS A 101 3.58 3.03 3.59
CA LYS A 101 4.65 4.02 3.81
C LYS A 101 4.71 5.06 2.69
N GLY A 102 4.59 4.62 1.44
CA GLY A 102 4.60 5.48 0.26
C GLY A 102 3.45 6.48 0.30
N LEU A 103 2.23 6.01 0.58
CA LEU A 103 1.05 6.85 0.76
C LEU A 103 1.26 7.89 1.87
N ARG A 104 1.72 7.46 3.06
CA ARG A 104 2.04 8.38 4.16
C ARG A 104 3.05 9.43 3.73
N ASN A 105 4.17 9.01 3.14
CA ASN A 105 5.25 9.92 2.76
C ASN A 105 4.79 10.94 1.71
N ASN A 106 3.96 10.52 0.75
CA ASN A 106 3.36 11.41 -0.23
C ASN A 106 2.45 12.43 0.45
N LEU A 107 1.54 11.97 1.31
CA LEU A 107 0.62 12.85 2.04
C LEU A 107 1.35 13.88 2.92
N VAL A 108 2.47 13.49 3.54
CA VAL A 108 3.34 14.40 4.29
C VAL A 108 3.89 15.54 3.43
N SER A 109 4.17 15.26 2.16
CA SER A 109 4.79 16.22 1.25
C SER A 109 3.79 16.99 0.38
N LYS A 110 2.59 16.46 0.17
CA LYS A 110 1.61 16.92 -0.81
C LYS A 110 0.20 16.59 -0.32
N ASP A 111 -0.76 17.41 -0.72
CA ASP A 111 -2.17 17.09 -0.53
C ASP A 111 -2.60 16.00 -1.53
N LEU A 112 -3.45 15.09 -1.09
CA LEU A 112 -3.99 14.00 -1.90
C LEU A 112 -5.39 14.37 -2.38
N ASN A 113 -5.53 14.58 -3.69
CA ASN A 113 -6.83 14.69 -4.36
C ASN A 113 -7.33 13.29 -4.70
N PHE A 114 -8.55 12.95 -4.30
CA PHE A 114 -9.18 11.67 -4.62
C PHE A 114 -10.67 11.83 -4.85
N THR A 115 -11.25 10.87 -5.56
CA THR A 115 -12.71 10.80 -5.78
C THR A 115 -13.26 9.64 -5.00
N TYR A 116 -14.35 9.85 -4.26
CA TYR A 116 -15.08 8.80 -3.57
C TYR A 116 -16.57 9.07 -3.67
N ASP A 117 -17.36 8.07 -4.08
CA ASP A 117 -18.80 8.20 -4.38
C ASP A 117 -19.13 9.46 -5.21
N ASP A 118 -18.40 9.64 -6.31
CA ASP A 118 -18.48 10.77 -7.25
C ASP A 118 -18.19 12.17 -6.65
N LYS A 119 -17.68 12.24 -5.41
CA LYS A 119 -17.27 13.48 -4.74
C LYS A 119 -15.76 13.66 -4.82
N GLN A 120 -15.34 14.87 -5.20
CA GLN A 120 -13.94 15.28 -5.11
C GLN A 120 -13.60 15.64 -3.67
N MET A 121 -12.53 15.05 -3.17
CA MET A 121 -12.07 15.18 -1.78
C MET A 121 -10.57 15.50 -1.77
N ILE A 122 -10.13 16.27 -0.77
CA ILE A 122 -8.73 16.69 -0.61
C ILE A 122 -8.26 16.36 0.81
N ALA A 123 -7.39 15.37 0.93
CA ALA A 123 -6.74 15.05 2.20
C ALA A 123 -5.41 15.80 2.34
N SER A 124 -5.14 16.34 3.53
CA SER A 124 -3.90 17.05 3.84
C SER A 124 -3.29 16.54 5.14
N TRP A 125 -1.96 16.41 5.17
CA TRP A 125 -1.24 16.08 6.40
C TRP A 125 -1.37 17.16 7.48
N LYS A 126 -1.71 18.40 7.10
CA LYS A 126 -1.96 19.49 8.05
C LYS A 126 -3.05 19.14 9.06
N HIS A 127 -4.15 18.55 8.61
CA HIS A 127 -5.24 18.13 9.51
C HIS A 127 -4.81 17.02 10.47
N VAL A 128 -3.87 16.15 10.05
CA VAL A 128 -3.29 15.12 10.94
C VAL A 128 -2.41 15.75 12.03
N ILE A 129 -1.66 16.81 11.69
CA ILE A 129 -0.89 17.60 12.66
C ILE A 129 -1.84 18.31 13.64
N GLU A 130 -2.84 19.03 13.12
CA GLU A 130 -3.83 19.76 13.94
C GLU A 130 -4.53 18.82 14.93
N TYR A 131 -4.98 17.65 14.46
CA TYR A 131 -5.53 16.61 15.31
C TYR A 131 -4.58 16.19 16.45
N TYR A 132 -3.32 15.91 16.10
CA TYR A 132 -2.32 15.48 17.08
C TYR A 132 -2.04 16.56 18.13
N GLU A 133 -1.95 17.83 17.73
CA GLU A 133 -1.72 18.93 18.65
C GLU A 133 -2.91 19.15 19.59
N LEU A 134 -4.14 19.05 19.07
CA LEU A 134 -5.35 19.16 19.89
C LEU A 134 -5.39 18.05 20.96
N ASP A 135 -5.17 16.79 20.56
CA ASP A 135 -5.13 15.64 21.47
C ASP A 135 -3.99 15.75 22.49
N LYS A 136 -2.83 16.26 22.07
CA LYS A 136 -1.66 16.44 22.94
C LYS A 136 -1.85 17.56 23.96
N ASN A 137 -2.42 18.69 23.54
CA ASN A 137 -2.57 19.89 24.39
C ASN A 137 -3.75 19.80 25.36
N GLN A 138 -4.79 19.01 25.04
CA GLN A 138 -5.91 18.77 25.95
C GLN A 138 -5.61 17.70 27.02
N SER A 139 -4.54 16.91 26.83
CA SER A 139 -4.18 15.87 27.80
C SER A 139 -3.49 16.47 29.02
N THR A 140 -3.99 16.14 30.21
CA THR A 140 -3.47 16.65 31.49
C THR A 140 -2.79 15.57 32.34
N GLY A 141 -2.88 14.30 31.94
CA GLY A 141 -2.33 13.18 32.73
C GLY A 141 -2.13 11.86 31.99
N GLY A 142 -1.98 11.87 30.66
CA GLY A 142 -1.83 10.65 29.85
C GLY A 142 -3.15 10.07 29.33
N ASP A 143 -4.22 10.85 29.42
CA ASP A 143 -5.59 10.63 28.94
C ASP A 143 -5.80 10.87 27.44
N ARG A 144 -4.71 10.87 26.66
CA ARG A 144 -4.74 11.06 25.20
C ARG A 144 -5.66 10.03 24.53
N LEU A 145 -6.44 10.48 23.55
CA LEU A 145 -7.31 9.64 22.74
C LEU A 145 -6.49 8.75 21.78
N ALA A 146 -5.32 9.24 21.32
CA ALA A 146 -4.38 8.48 20.51
C ALA A 146 -2.97 8.42 21.14
N PRO A 147 -2.78 7.67 22.26
CA PRO A 147 -1.54 7.68 23.03
C PRO A 147 -0.36 7.02 22.28
N LYS A 148 -0.64 6.24 21.22
CA LYS A 148 0.39 5.65 20.35
C LYS A 148 1.03 6.67 19.41
N LEU A 149 0.33 7.74 19.08
CA LEU A 149 0.89 8.80 18.24
C LEU A 149 1.90 9.60 19.06
N THR A 150 3.04 9.88 18.43
CA THR A 150 4.14 10.63 19.03
C THR A 150 4.67 11.61 17.99
N ASP A 151 5.55 12.50 18.41
CA ASP A 151 6.26 13.43 17.51
C ASP A 151 6.89 12.72 16.28
N HIS A 152 7.45 11.51 16.46
CA HIS A 152 8.02 10.68 15.38
C HIS A 152 7.03 10.18 14.32
N HIS A 153 5.73 10.24 14.60
CA HIS A 153 4.66 9.87 13.67
C HIS A 153 4.27 11.05 12.80
N ILE A 154 4.31 12.26 13.35
CA ILE A 154 3.57 13.42 12.86
C ILE A 154 4.49 14.45 12.23
N TYR A 155 5.54 14.88 12.94
CA TYR A 155 6.38 15.99 12.49
C TYR A 155 7.43 15.52 11.49
N PRO A 156 7.47 16.05 10.25
CA PRO A 156 8.38 15.60 9.20
C PRO A 156 9.85 15.57 9.61
N GLN A 157 10.30 16.53 10.41
CA GLN A 157 11.67 16.68 10.90
C GLN A 157 12.08 15.63 11.94
N LYS A 158 11.11 15.05 12.67
CA LYS A 158 11.34 13.97 13.65
C LYS A 158 10.90 12.60 13.11
N MET A 159 10.39 12.56 11.88
CA MET A 159 9.64 11.43 11.37
C MET A 159 10.52 10.22 11.09
N LYS A 160 10.13 9.05 11.62
CA LYS A 160 10.76 7.78 11.23
C LYS A 160 10.19 7.31 9.89
N LYS A 161 10.66 7.89 8.78
CA LYS A 161 10.12 7.68 7.41
C LYS A 161 10.07 6.22 6.96
N MET A 162 10.98 5.37 7.44
CA MET A 162 11.03 3.95 7.05
C MET A 162 10.21 3.01 7.96
N LYS A 163 9.74 3.49 9.12
CA LYS A 163 9.05 2.66 10.11
C LYS A 163 7.57 2.47 9.73
N VAL A 164 7.25 1.30 9.17
CA VAL A 164 5.88 0.95 8.71
C VAL A 164 4.85 1.11 9.81
N SER A 165 5.17 0.69 11.04
CA SER A 165 4.23 0.78 12.16
C SER A 165 3.79 2.21 12.44
N CYS A 166 4.65 3.21 12.16
CA CYS A 166 4.26 4.60 12.33
C CYS A 166 3.21 5.02 11.30
N ALA A 167 3.35 4.60 10.05
CA ALA A 167 2.33 4.86 9.03
C ALA A 167 1.01 4.16 9.36
N ALA A 168 1.07 2.89 9.79
CA ALA A 168 -0.10 2.11 10.19
C ALA A 168 -0.85 2.71 11.38
N GLN A 169 -0.13 3.26 12.37
CA GLN A 169 -0.76 3.88 13.54
C GLN A 169 -1.46 5.19 13.19
N VAL A 170 -0.91 5.98 12.26
CA VAL A 170 -1.57 7.21 11.77
C VAL A 170 -2.86 6.88 11.03
N PHE A 171 -2.83 5.93 10.10
CA PHE A 171 -4.02 5.51 9.36
C PHE A 171 -4.90 4.49 10.09
N SER A 172 -4.78 4.39 11.42
CA SER A 172 -5.58 3.43 12.17
C SER A 172 -7.04 3.85 12.27
N GLN A 173 -7.94 2.86 12.35
CA GLN A 173 -9.37 3.09 12.57
C GLN A 173 -9.64 4.04 13.75
N ARG A 174 -8.88 3.91 14.84
CA ARG A 174 -8.99 4.76 16.03
C ARG A 174 -8.76 6.24 15.70
N VAL A 175 -7.67 6.55 14.99
CA VAL A 175 -7.33 7.93 14.61
C VAL A 175 -8.42 8.50 13.71
N GLY A 176 -8.82 7.76 12.66
CA GLY A 176 -9.88 8.20 11.77
C GLY A 176 -11.23 8.43 12.48
N ALA A 177 -11.60 7.53 13.41
CA ALA A 177 -12.85 7.65 14.15
C ALA A 177 -12.88 8.84 15.12
N ILE A 178 -11.73 9.16 15.74
CA ILE A 178 -11.63 10.32 16.61
C ILE A 178 -11.62 11.60 15.78
N MET A 179 -10.85 11.67 14.69
CA MET A 179 -10.84 12.82 13.78
C MET A 179 -12.25 13.17 13.31
N LYS A 180 -13.05 12.16 12.93
CA LYS A 180 -14.46 12.33 12.56
C LYS A 180 -15.36 12.88 13.68
N ARG A 181 -15.10 12.50 14.94
CA ARG A 181 -15.93 12.92 16.08
C ARG A 181 -15.48 14.24 16.69
N LEU A 182 -14.22 14.63 16.48
CA LEU A 182 -13.61 15.78 17.14
C LEU A 182 -14.34 17.11 16.84
N PRO A 183 -14.74 17.42 15.59
CA PRO A 183 -15.53 18.61 15.32
C PRO A 183 -16.85 18.64 16.11
N VAL A 184 -17.56 17.51 16.22
CA VAL A 184 -18.81 17.41 16.98
C VAL A 184 -18.58 17.65 18.48
N LEU A 185 -17.48 17.11 19.03
CA LEU A 185 -17.10 17.29 20.43
C LEU A 185 -16.69 18.74 20.74
N LEU A 186 -16.05 19.43 19.79
CA LEU A 186 -15.62 20.83 19.97
C LEU A 186 -16.75 21.85 19.71
N ASN A 187 -17.72 21.49 18.85
CA ASN A 187 -18.89 22.31 18.50
C ASN A 187 -19.89 22.50 19.66
N THR A 188 -19.66 21.89 20.83
CA THR A 188 -20.42 22.18 22.06
C THR A 188 -19.96 23.48 22.75
N SER A 189 -18.93 24.15 22.21
CA SER A 189 -18.38 25.42 22.71
C SER A 189 -18.45 26.51 21.62
N ASN A 190 -19.18 27.58 21.91
CA ASN A 190 -19.60 28.67 21.01
C ASN A 190 -18.50 29.29 20.12
N ASN A 191 -18.65 29.25 18.78
CA ASN A 191 -18.44 30.37 17.84
C ASN A 191 -18.59 29.97 16.35
N GLN A 192 -19.61 30.50 15.66
CA GLN A 192 -20.13 30.01 14.36
C GLN A 192 -19.37 30.37 13.07
N SER A 193 -18.45 31.34 13.09
CA SER A 193 -17.88 31.90 11.85
C SER A 193 -16.55 31.26 11.41
N LEU A 194 -15.78 30.66 12.32
CA LEU A 194 -14.61 29.82 12.02
C LEU A 194 -14.99 28.40 11.55
N GLN A 195 -16.27 28.03 11.70
CA GLN A 195 -16.78 26.66 11.59
C GLN A 195 -16.91 26.15 10.15
N LYS A 196 -17.23 26.99 9.16
CA LYS A 196 -17.60 26.48 7.82
C LYS A 196 -16.45 26.16 6.88
N LYS A 197 -15.25 26.70 7.13
CA LYS A 197 -14.06 26.55 6.24
C LYS A 197 -13.04 25.54 6.76
N VAL A 198 -13.04 25.27 8.07
CA VAL A 198 -12.20 24.24 8.73
C VAL A 198 -12.87 22.86 8.69
N GLN A 199 -14.21 22.82 8.65
CA GLN A 199 -14.97 21.57 8.73
C GLN A 199 -14.93 20.72 7.44
N SER A 200 -14.95 21.34 6.24
CA SER A 200 -15.04 20.56 4.99
C SER A 200 -13.73 19.88 4.57
N THR A 201 -12.56 20.31 5.06
CA THR A 201 -11.26 19.75 4.64
C THR A 201 -10.72 18.70 5.61
N VAL A 202 -11.10 18.78 6.90
CA VAL A 202 -10.81 17.74 7.89
C VAL A 202 -11.62 16.47 7.59
N GLU A 203 -12.89 16.65 7.18
CA GLU A 203 -13.79 15.57 6.75
C GLU A 203 -13.19 14.68 5.66
N ASP A 204 -12.49 15.29 4.70
CA ASP A 204 -11.85 14.55 3.64
C ASP A 204 -10.66 13.71 4.12
N THR A 205 -9.89 14.26 5.06
CA THR A 205 -8.69 13.59 5.60
C THR A 205 -9.06 12.45 6.54
N GLU A 206 -10.11 12.61 7.35
CA GLU A 206 -10.58 11.54 8.23
C GLU A 206 -11.15 10.37 7.42
N HIS A 207 -11.83 10.66 6.31
CA HIS A 207 -12.38 9.65 5.41
C HIS A 207 -11.25 8.85 4.79
N LEU A 208 -10.20 9.53 4.31
CA LEU A 208 -8.99 8.86 3.84
C LEU A 208 -8.39 7.96 4.93
N CYS A 209 -8.24 8.45 6.16
CA CYS A 209 -7.66 7.66 7.24
C CYS A 209 -8.47 6.40 7.55
N LEU A 210 -9.80 6.50 7.60
CA LEU A 210 -10.69 5.36 7.80
C LEU A 210 -10.64 4.38 6.62
N PHE A 211 -10.67 4.88 5.39
CA PHE A 211 -10.59 4.07 4.19
C PHE A 211 -9.29 3.27 4.14
N ILE A 212 -8.14 3.93 4.39
CA ILE A 212 -6.84 3.27 4.39
C ILE A 212 -6.71 2.28 5.55
N GLY A 213 -7.19 2.63 6.75
CA GLY A 213 -7.23 1.69 7.87
C GLY A 213 -7.96 0.41 7.49
N ASN A 214 -9.17 0.53 6.94
CA ASN A 214 -9.95 -0.62 6.50
C ASN A 214 -9.27 -1.40 5.36
N LEU A 215 -8.73 -0.69 4.36
CA LEU A 215 -8.07 -1.30 3.20
C LEU A 215 -6.86 -2.16 3.60
N PHE A 216 -6.06 -1.69 4.57
CA PHE A 216 -4.84 -2.38 5.00
C PHE A 216 -5.06 -3.36 6.16
N ASP A 217 -6.20 -3.25 6.87
CA ASP A 217 -6.65 -4.26 7.84
C ASP A 217 -7.24 -5.50 7.16
N VAL A 218 -7.74 -5.38 5.93
CA VAL A 218 -8.02 -6.56 5.10
C VAL A 218 -6.70 -7.28 4.86
N PRO A 219 -6.54 -8.55 5.30
CA PRO A 219 -5.34 -9.29 5.00
C PRO A 219 -5.28 -9.53 3.49
N MET A 220 -4.58 -8.67 2.75
CA MET A 220 -4.39 -8.79 1.30
C MET A 220 -3.79 -10.16 0.92
N ALA A 221 -3.07 -10.80 1.84
CA ALA A 221 -2.56 -12.16 1.66
C ALA A 221 -3.65 -13.26 1.76
N ILE A 222 -4.76 -13.05 2.49
CA ILE A 222 -5.82 -14.05 2.65
C ILE A 222 -6.76 -14.08 1.46
N GLN A 223 -7.08 -12.94 0.84
CA GLN A 223 -7.95 -12.91 -0.35
C GLN A 223 -7.30 -13.60 -1.56
N LEU A 224 -5.98 -13.47 -1.75
CA LEU A 224 -5.29 -14.26 -2.77
C LEU A 224 -5.38 -15.76 -2.45
N ASN A 225 -5.21 -16.15 -1.19
CA ASN A 225 -5.32 -17.55 -0.76
C ASN A 225 -6.71 -18.19 -0.97
N GLN A 226 -7.77 -17.38 -1.00
CA GLN A 226 -9.14 -17.84 -1.27
C GLN A 226 -9.41 -18.07 -2.77
N LEU A 227 -8.68 -17.40 -3.66
CA LEU A 227 -8.75 -17.58 -5.12
C LEU A 227 -7.87 -18.73 -5.66
N LEU A 228 -7.05 -19.31 -4.79
CA LEU A 228 -6.04 -20.31 -5.15
C LEU A 228 -6.59 -21.71 -4.95
N GLU A 229 -6.76 -22.49 -6.01
CA GLU A 229 -7.47 -23.77 -5.98
C GLU A 229 -6.57 -24.97 -5.59
N LYS A 230 -5.23 -24.85 -5.66
CA LYS A 230 -4.33 -26.01 -5.58
C LYS A 230 -3.17 -25.84 -4.59
N ASN A 231 -2.74 -26.95 -3.97
CA ASN A 231 -1.63 -26.97 -3.00
C ASN A 231 -0.25 -26.67 -3.60
N CYS A 232 -0.10 -26.70 -4.93
CA CYS A 232 1.15 -26.42 -5.64
C CYS A 232 1.38 -24.93 -5.94
N GLU A 233 0.46 -24.05 -5.53
CA GLU A 233 0.53 -22.61 -5.85
C GLU A 233 1.47 -21.85 -4.90
N VAL A 234 2.36 -21.06 -5.51
CA VAL A 234 3.41 -20.31 -4.83
C VAL A 234 3.48 -18.87 -5.32
N GLN A 235 3.95 -18.00 -4.43
CA GLN A 235 4.26 -16.60 -4.74
C GLN A 235 5.77 -16.43 -4.82
N LEU A 236 6.25 -15.73 -5.85
CA LEU A 236 7.65 -15.33 -5.92
C LEU A 236 7.83 -14.00 -5.17
N LEU A 237 8.82 -13.94 -4.30
CA LEU A 237 9.23 -12.78 -3.50
C LEU A 237 10.65 -12.34 -3.89
#